data_AF-A0A7C4M8S2-F1
#
_entry.id   AF-A0A7C4M8S2-F1
#
_cell.length_a   1.000
_cell.length_b   1.000
_cell.length_c   1.000
_cell.angle_alpha   90.00
_cell.angle_beta   90.00
_cell.angle_gamma   90.00
#
_symmetry.space_group_name_H-M   'P 1'
#
loop_
_entity.id
_entity.type
_entity.pdbx_description
1 polymer ?
#
loop_
_entity_poly.entity_id
_entity_poly.type
_entity_poly.pdbx_seq_one_letter_code
_entity_poly.pdbx_strand_id
1 'polypeptide(L)'
;MFFKQNGSSDIIFVTLRPSTAWVPDTADFILANALKANGLVKERFELEGDTFIFYEGVLVTDLIKCRGKAKEAVKRIPENCLMFLNEELAIIRECSKKEPRIIAVGRDTQRLLYKHKSELGVRVYKSLGDVPRIWLHNYAEWQGKPNVKRY
;
A
#
# COMPACT_ATOMS: atom_id res chain seq x y z
N MET A 1 -7.61 0.93 -10.06
CA MET A 1 -6.44 1.53 -10.72
C MET A 1 -5.38 0.45 -10.80
N PHE A 2 -4.98 0.05 -12.00
CA PHE A 2 -4.01 -1.05 -12.17
C PHE A 2 -2.58 -0.49 -12.28
N PHE A 3 -1.71 -0.98 -11.40
CA PHE A 3 -0.27 -0.73 -11.39
C PHE A 3 0.46 -1.95 -11.94
N LYS A 4 1.32 -1.75 -12.92
CA LYS A 4 2.29 -2.73 -13.38
C LYS A 4 3.52 -2.65 -12.49
N GLN A 5 3.84 -3.73 -11.77
CA GLN A 5 5.04 -3.75 -10.96
C GLN A 5 6.27 -3.79 -11.89
N ASN A 6 7.23 -2.89 -11.65
CA ASN A 6 8.53 -2.92 -12.29
C ASN A 6 9.43 -3.88 -11.51
N GLY A 7 9.76 -5.03 -12.09
CA GLY A 7 10.48 -6.14 -11.44
C GLY A 7 11.76 -5.76 -10.68
N SER A 8 12.41 -4.65 -11.03
CA SER A 8 13.60 -4.14 -10.33
C SER A 8 13.33 -3.47 -8.97
N SER A 9 12.07 -3.13 -8.66
CA SER A 9 11.65 -2.42 -7.45
C SER A 9 11.43 -3.34 -6.26
N ASP A 10 12.19 -3.09 -5.19
CA ASP A 10 12.04 -3.68 -3.86
C ASP A 10 11.15 -2.86 -2.90
N ILE A 11 10.69 -1.67 -3.31
CA ILE A 11 9.77 -0.84 -2.52
C ILE A 11 8.32 -1.30 -2.72
N ILE A 12 7.59 -1.47 -1.62
CA ILE A 12 6.17 -1.84 -1.60
C ILE A 12 5.41 -0.89 -0.67
N PHE A 13 4.34 -0.27 -1.19
CA PHE A 13 3.37 0.47 -0.39
C PHE A 13 2.20 -0.44 -0.04
N VAL A 14 1.92 -0.60 1.25
CA VAL A 14 0.86 -1.48 1.74
C VAL A 14 -0.29 -0.66 2.33
N THR A 15 -1.47 -0.73 1.75
CA THR A 15 -2.73 -0.14 2.22
C THR A 15 -3.52 -1.12 3.09
N LEU A 16 -4.63 -0.67 3.71
CA LEU A 16 -5.40 -1.51 4.63
C LEU A 16 -6.33 -2.50 3.92
N ARG A 17 -7.28 -1.98 3.13
CA ARG A 17 -8.27 -2.72 2.33
C ARG A 17 -8.89 -1.77 1.30
N PRO A 18 -9.35 -2.25 0.15
CA PRO A 18 -10.01 -1.39 -0.85
C PRO A 18 -11.37 -0.90 -0.34
N SER A 19 -11.77 0.30 -0.75
CA SER A 19 -13.02 0.93 -0.28
C SER A 19 -14.27 0.32 -0.93
N THR A 20 -15.41 0.31 -0.22
CA THR A 20 -16.75 0.11 -0.83
C THR A 20 -17.26 1.36 -1.57
N ALA A 21 -16.53 2.48 -1.55
CA ALA A 21 -16.81 3.60 -2.44
C ALA A 21 -16.68 3.15 -3.91
N TRP A 22 -17.60 3.61 -4.75
CA TRP A 22 -17.63 3.30 -6.18
C TRP A 22 -16.80 4.26 -7.04
N VAL A 23 -16.30 5.34 -6.44
CA VAL A 23 -15.40 6.30 -7.07
C VAL A 23 -13.96 5.96 -6.65
N PRO A 24 -12.96 5.94 -7.55
CA PRO A 24 -11.55 5.96 -7.15
C PRO A 24 -11.32 7.18 -6.27
N ASP A 25 -10.94 6.98 -5.01
CA ASP A 25 -11.10 8.02 -4.01
C ASP A 25 -9.98 9.06 -4.08
N THR A 26 -10.12 10.17 -3.34
CA THR A 26 -9.11 11.23 -3.41
C THR A 26 -7.77 10.79 -2.82
N ALA A 27 -7.72 9.76 -1.97
CA ALA A 27 -6.49 9.17 -1.47
C ALA A 27 -5.81 8.27 -2.52
N ASP A 28 -6.56 7.53 -3.35
CA ASP A 28 -6.02 6.82 -4.52
C ASP A 28 -5.27 7.80 -5.45
N PHE A 29 -5.92 8.89 -5.86
CA PHE A 29 -5.32 9.90 -6.73
C PHE A 29 -4.17 10.67 -6.07
N ILE A 30 -4.26 10.99 -4.77
CA ILE A 30 -3.15 11.64 -4.05
C ILE A 30 -1.95 10.70 -3.95
N LEU A 31 -2.15 9.40 -3.69
CA LEU A 31 -1.07 8.42 -3.64
C LEU A 31 -0.41 8.27 -5.02
N ALA A 32 -1.19 8.08 -6.09
CA ALA A 32 -0.64 7.97 -7.45
C ALA A 32 0.15 9.21 -7.86
N ASN A 33 -0.38 10.42 -7.61
CA ASN A 33 0.33 11.67 -7.90
C ASN A 33 1.59 11.85 -7.04
N ALA A 34 1.56 11.46 -5.76
CA ALA A 34 2.74 11.52 -4.89
C ALA A 34 3.84 10.54 -5.34
N LEU A 35 3.47 9.31 -5.72
CA LEU A 35 4.41 8.32 -6.27
C LEU A 35 5.02 8.80 -7.59
N LYS A 36 4.20 9.37 -8.49
CA LYS A 36 4.64 9.99 -9.76
C LYS A 36 5.61 11.14 -9.52
N ALA A 37 5.27 12.07 -8.62
CA ALA A 37 6.11 13.23 -8.30
C ALA A 37 7.46 12.86 -7.67
N ASN A 38 7.57 11.68 -7.04
CA ASN A 38 8.81 11.14 -6.49
C ASN A 38 9.54 10.15 -7.44
N GLY A 39 9.08 10.00 -8.69
CA GLY A 39 9.67 9.07 -9.67
C GLY A 39 9.50 7.59 -9.35
N LEU A 40 8.63 7.25 -8.39
CA LEU A 40 8.37 5.87 -7.94
C LEU A 40 7.40 5.12 -8.86
N VAL A 41 6.59 5.85 -9.64
CA VAL A 41 5.86 5.33 -10.80
C VAL A 41 5.99 6.28 -11.98
N LYS A 42 5.95 5.73 -13.19
CA LYS A 42 5.70 6.46 -14.43
C LYS A 42 4.27 6.15 -14.90
N GLU A 43 3.65 7.08 -15.60
CA GLU A 43 2.36 6.83 -16.25
C GLU A 43 2.51 5.83 -17.41
N ARG A 44 1.48 5.00 -17.57
CA ARG A 44 1.27 4.11 -18.71
C ARG A 44 -0.17 4.30 -19.18
N PHE A 45 -0.41 4.03 -20.45
CA PHE A 45 -1.74 4.03 -21.06
C PHE A 45 -1.81 2.86 -22.04
N GLU A 46 -1.54 1.65 -21.54
CA GLU A 46 -1.41 0.43 -22.31
C GLU A 46 -2.47 -0.60 -21.90
N LEU A 47 -3.00 -1.34 -22.88
CA LEU A 47 -3.94 -2.45 -22.67
C LEU A 47 -3.17 -3.75 -22.81
N GLU A 48 -3.06 -4.53 -21.74
CA GLU A 48 -2.48 -5.88 -21.76
C GLU A 48 -3.59 -6.91 -21.53
N GLY A 49 -3.96 -7.62 -22.60
CA GLY A 49 -5.12 -8.51 -22.58
C GLY A 49 -6.42 -7.72 -22.42
N ASP A 50 -7.12 -7.96 -21.31
CA ASP A 50 -8.34 -7.25 -20.89
C ASP A 50 -8.05 -6.11 -19.90
N THR A 51 -6.80 -5.96 -19.45
CA THR A 51 -6.43 -5.12 -18.31
C THR A 51 -5.75 -3.83 -18.78
N PHE A 52 -6.39 -2.69 -18.51
CA PHE A 52 -5.84 -1.37 -18.83
C PHE A 52 -4.94 -0.84 -17.71
N ILE A 53 -3.68 -0.57 -18.04
CA ILE A 53 -2.61 -0.21 -17.11
C ILE A 53 -2.37 1.30 -17.14
N PHE A 54 -2.43 1.92 -15.97
CA PHE A 54 -2.33 3.38 -15.79
C PHE A 54 -0.95 3.83 -15.30
N TYR A 55 -0.21 2.94 -14.63
CA TYR A 55 1.07 3.25 -14.00
C TYR A 55 2.00 2.03 -14.01
N GLU A 56 3.30 2.26 -14.09
CA GLU A 56 4.34 1.24 -13.90
C GLU A 56 5.38 1.71 -12.88
N GLY A 57 5.75 0.87 -11.91
CA GLY A 57 6.76 1.22 -10.90
C GLY A 57 6.73 0.37 -9.63
N VAL A 58 6.75 1.01 -8.46
CA VAL A 58 6.63 0.35 -7.15
C VAL A 58 5.33 -0.46 -7.03
N LEU A 59 5.34 -1.52 -6.21
CA LEU A 59 4.12 -2.24 -5.88
C LEU A 59 3.26 -1.42 -4.90
N VAL A 60 1.96 -1.35 -5.15
CA VAL A 60 0.94 -0.84 -4.23
C VAL A 60 -0.10 -1.94 -4.02
N THR A 61 -0.36 -2.35 -2.78
CA THR A 61 -1.26 -3.50 -2.49
C THR A 61 -1.89 -3.42 -1.09
N ASP A 62 -3.03 -4.08 -0.88
CA ASP A 62 -3.75 -4.09 0.40
C ASP A 62 -3.35 -5.23 1.34
N LEU A 63 -3.36 -4.99 2.66
CA LEU A 63 -3.33 -6.04 3.69
C LEU A 63 -4.54 -6.98 3.61
N ILE A 64 -5.71 -6.47 3.22
CA ILE A 64 -6.96 -7.22 3.14
C ILE A 64 -7.55 -6.98 1.76
N LYS A 65 -7.58 -8.03 0.93
CA LYS A 65 -7.98 -7.91 -0.48
C LYS A 65 -9.48 -7.68 -0.68
N CYS A 66 -10.32 -7.95 0.33
CA CYS A 66 -11.76 -7.74 0.25
C CYS A 66 -12.18 -6.31 0.63
N ARG A 67 -13.10 -5.74 -0.16
CA ARG A 67 -13.63 -4.38 0.06
C ARG A 67 -14.28 -4.24 1.44
N GLY A 68 -14.28 -3.02 1.98
CA GLY A 68 -14.99 -2.69 3.21
C GLY A 68 -15.24 -1.21 3.39
N LYS A 69 -15.87 -0.85 4.52
CA LYS A 69 -16.20 0.55 4.80
C LYS A 69 -14.95 1.30 5.26
N ALA A 70 -14.77 2.52 4.76
CA ALA A 70 -13.73 3.40 5.28
C ALA A 70 -13.94 3.63 6.79
N LYS A 71 -12.84 3.67 7.55
CA LYS A 71 -12.81 3.79 9.02
C LYS A 71 -13.41 2.60 9.81
N GLU A 72 -13.66 1.46 9.15
CA GLU A 72 -14.01 0.19 9.82
C GLU A 72 -12.80 -0.37 10.60
N ALA A 73 -12.99 -0.71 11.87
CA ALA A 73 -11.90 -1.04 12.79
C ALA A 73 -11.39 -2.50 12.65
N VAL A 74 -10.35 -2.70 11.84
CA VAL A 74 -9.70 -4.00 11.61
C VAL A 74 -8.80 -4.41 12.79
N LYS A 75 -9.05 -5.59 13.40
CA LYS A 75 -8.27 -6.15 14.53
C LYS A 75 -7.33 -7.32 14.17
N ARG A 76 -7.56 -7.98 13.03
CA ARG A 76 -6.80 -9.14 12.51
C ARG A 76 -6.89 -9.11 10.98
N ILE A 77 -5.79 -9.49 10.30
CA ILE A 77 -5.79 -9.76 8.85
C ILE A 77 -6.29 -11.21 8.63
N PRO A 78 -7.19 -11.47 7.66
CA PRO A 78 -7.57 -12.84 7.28
C PRO A 78 -6.36 -13.64 6.80
N GLU A 79 -6.32 -14.93 7.13
CA GLU A 79 -5.15 -15.80 6.88
C GLU A 79 -4.77 -15.87 5.40
N ASN A 80 -5.76 -16.07 4.53
CA ASN A 80 -5.57 -16.08 3.07
C ASN A 80 -5.02 -14.74 2.53
N CYS A 81 -5.26 -13.61 3.20
CA CYS A 81 -4.69 -12.31 2.81
C CYS A 81 -3.23 -12.16 3.27
N LEU A 82 -2.84 -12.78 4.38
CA LEU A 82 -1.44 -12.90 4.81
C LEU A 82 -0.65 -13.85 3.89
N MET A 83 -1.26 -14.95 3.45
CA MET A 83 -0.68 -15.85 2.45
C MET A 83 -0.42 -15.11 1.12
N PHE A 84 -1.43 -14.43 0.59
CA PHE A 84 -1.28 -13.64 -0.63
C PHE A 84 -0.21 -12.55 -0.51
N LEU A 85 -0.11 -11.86 0.64
CA LEU A 85 0.95 -10.88 0.86
C LEU A 85 2.34 -11.53 0.95
N ASN A 86 2.45 -12.75 1.48
CA ASN A 86 3.69 -13.52 1.44
C ASN A 86 4.08 -13.94 0.01
N GLU A 87 3.11 -14.30 -0.83
CA GLU A 87 3.32 -14.59 -2.26
C GLU A 87 3.79 -13.32 -3.01
N GLU A 88 3.14 -12.17 -2.79
CA GLU A 88 3.60 -10.87 -3.31
C GLU A 88 5.04 -10.55 -2.86
N LEU A 89 5.35 -10.73 -1.57
CA LEU A 89 6.70 -10.51 -1.03
C LEU A 89 7.73 -11.50 -1.59
N ALA A 90 7.35 -12.73 -1.89
CA ALA A 90 8.22 -13.73 -2.52
C ALA A 90 8.53 -13.34 -3.98
N ILE A 91 7.53 -12.93 -4.76
CA ILE A 91 7.69 -12.43 -6.13
C ILE A 91 8.63 -11.21 -6.14
N ILE A 92 8.46 -10.26 -5.21
CA ILE A 92 9.35 -9.08 -5.13
C ILE A 92 10.80 -9.49 -4.79
N ARG A 93 11.01 -10.45 -3.88
CA ARG A 93 12.36 -11.01 -3.61
C ARG A 93 12.96 -11.66 -4.84
N GLU A 94 12.16 -12.43 -5.59
CA GLU A 94 12.62 -13.12 -6.79
C GLU A 94 12.95 -12.14 -7.94
N CYS A 95 12.12 -11.14 -8.22
CA CYS A 95 12.36 -10.20 -9.31
C CYS A 95 13.46 -9.19 -8.98
N SER A 96 13.44 -8.58 -7.78
CA SER A 96 14.35 -7.49 -7.42
C SER A 96 15.71 -7.96 -6.86
N LYS A 97 15.81 -9.24 -6.48
CA LYS A 97 16.95 -9.86 -5.77
C LYS A 97 17.32 -9.14 -4.45
N LYS A 98 16.36 -8.50 -3.80
CA LYS A 98 16.50 -7.73 -2.55
C LYS A 98 15.41 -8.10 -1.54
N GLU A 99 15.63 -7.79 -0.27
CA GLU A 99 14.59 -7.91 0.76
C GLU A 99 13.59 -6.72 0.65
N PRO A 100 12.27 -6.95 0.67
CA PRO A 100 11.30 -5.89 0.37
C PRO A 100 11.26 -4.78 1.42
N ARG A 101 11.34 -3.53 0.95
CA ARG A 101 11.15 -2.31 1.75
C ARG A 101 9.67 -1.97 1.82
N ILE A 102 8.97 -2.61 2.75
CA ILE A 102 7.55 -2.38 3.02
C ILE A 102 7.35 -1.01 3.69
N ILE A 103 6.38 -0.24 3.18
CA ILE A 103 5.96 1.06 3.70
C ILE A 103 4.46 1.00 3.99
N ALA A 104 4.07 1.21 5.25
CA ALA A 104 2.69 1.19 5.68
C ALA A 104 1.96 2.48 5.26
N VAL A 105 0.81 2.34 4.61
CA VAL A 105 -0.09 3.46 4.31
C VAL A 105 -1.15 3.55 5.41
N GLY A 106 -1.00 4.52 6.31
CA GLY A 106 -1.88 4.72 7.46
C GLY A 106 -1.50 3.95 8.74
N ARG A 107 -2.07 4.40 9.87
CA ARG A 107 -1.70 3.96 11.23
C ARG A 107 -2.04 2.50 11.54
N ASP A 108 -3.22 2.04 11.14
CA ASP A 108 -3.67 0.70 11.51
C ASP A 108 -3.04 -0.37 10.62
N THR A 109 -2.73 -0.03 9.37
CA THR A 109 -1.84 -0.81 8.50
C THR A 109 -0.47 -1.02 9.15
N GLN A 110 0.16 0.04 9.67
CA GLN A 110 1.46 -0.03 10.35
C GLN A 110 1.41 -0.97 11.57
N ARG A 111 0.33 -0.89 12.36
CA ARG A 111 0.09 -1.76 13.53
C ARG A 111 -0.09 -3.22 13.15
N LEU A 112 -0.87 -3.51 12.11
CA LEU A 112 -1.13 -4.87 11.64
C LEU A 112 0.12 -5.49 11.00
N LEU A 113 0.88 -4.74 10.20
CA LEU A 113 2.20 -5.15 9.70
C LEU A 113 3.17 -5.46 10.84
N TYR A 114 3.30 -4.58 11.85
CA TYR A 114 4.17 -4.85 12.99
C TYR A 114 3.76 -6.08 13.81
N LYS A 115 2.45 -6.32 13.93
CA LYS A 115 1.89 -7.49 14.63
C LYS A 115 2.23 -8.79 13.88
N HIS A 116 2.01 -8.83 12.57
CA HIS A 116 2.16 -10.02 11.73
C HIS A 116 3.55 -10.15 11.05
N LYS A 117 4.52 -9.28 11.39
CA LYS A 117 5.85 -9.22 10.76
C LYS A 117 6.59 -10.57 10.70
N SER A 118 6.44 -11.41 11.73
CA SER A 118 7.10 -12.72 11.80
C SER A 118 6.49 -13.70 10.78
N GLU A 119 5.17 -13.66 10.60
CA GLU A 119 4.43 -14.43 9.60
C GLU A 119 4.78 -13.98 8.18
N LEU A 120 5.12 -12.70 8.00
CA LEU A 120 5.57 -12.10 6.73
C LEU A 120 7.10 -12.25 6.47
N GLY A 121 7.83 -12.91 7.37
CA GLY A 121 9.28 -13.06 7.32
C GLY A 121 10.10 -11.79 7.61
N VAL A 122 9.45 -10.68 7.95
CA VAL A 122 10.07 -9.34 8.05
C VAL A 122 10.76 -9.15 9.41
N ARG A 123 12.03 -9.56 9.47
CA ARG A 123 12.85 -9.57 10.71
C ARG A 123 13.43 -8.21 11.11
N VAL A 124 13.36 -7.20 10.23
CA VAL A 124 14.01 -5.89 10.45
C VAL A 124 13.31 -5.00 11.49
N TYR A 125 12.00 -5.19 11.72
CA TYR A 125 11.23 -4.35 12.64
C TYR A 125 11.29 -4.89 14.08
N LYS A 126 12.09 -4.25 14.93
CA LYS A 126 12.21 -4.55 16.38
C LYS A 126 11.15 -3.81 17.20
N SER A 127 10.72 -2.62 16.75
CA SER A 127 9.66 -1.81 17.34
C SER A 127 8.58 -1.42 16.31
N LEU A 128 7.43 -0.91 16.79
CA LEU A 128 6.38 -0.34 15.92
C LEU A 128 6.86 0.93 15.19
N GLY A 129 7.83 1.66 15.74
CA GLY A 129 8.42 2.84 15.11
C GLY A 129 9.31 2.50 13.91
N ASP A 130 9.82 1.27 13.85
CA ASP A 130 10.73 0.80 12.80
C ASP A 130 10.00 0.52 11.48
N VAL A 131 8.67 0.36 11.53
CA VAL A 131 7.82 0.18 10.35
C VAL A 131 7.60 1.55 9.68
N PRO A 132 8.15 1.81 8.48
CA PRO A 132 7.96 3.09 7.79
C PRO A 132 6.46 3.32 7.54
N ARG A 133 5.98 4.54 7.76
CA ARG A 133 4.56 4.89 7.58
C ARG A 133 4.42 6.20 6.81
N ILE A 134 3.60 6.20 5.76
CA ILE A 134 3.07 7.44 5.18
C ILE A 134 1.68 7.76 5.76
N TRP A 135 1.45 9.05 6.01
CA TRP A 135 0.15 9.57 6.43
C TRP A 135 -0.65 10.03 5.20
N LEU A 136 -1.59 9.21 4.72
CA LEU A 136 -2.66 9.72 3.85
C LEU A 136 -3.74 10.35 4.73
N HIS A 137 -3.72 11.68 4.82
CA HIS A 137 -4.88 12.44 5.26
C HIS A 137 -5.93 12.45 4.15
N ASN A 138 -7.20 12.24 4.52
CA ASN A 138 -8.32 12.41 3.61
C ASN A 138 -8.35 13.88 3.12
N TYR A 139 -8.45 14.13 1.81
CA TYR A 139 -8.52 15.49 1.27
C TYR A 139 -9.75 16.26 1.79
N ALA A 140 -10.85 15.57 2.11
CA ALA A 140 -12.02 16.17 2.76
C ALA A 140 -11.80 16.50 4.26
N GLU A 141 -10.74 15.99 4.89
CA GLU A 141 -10.26 16.47 6.19
C GLU A 141 -9.30 17.66 6.03
N TRP A 142 -8.70 17.84 4.86
CA TRP A 142 -7.80 18.94 4.50
C TRP A 142 -8.51 20.19 3.94
N GLN A 143 -9.84 20.14 3.72
CA GLN A 143 -10.62 21.33 3.31
C GLN A 143 -10.66 22.40 4.41
N GLY A 144 -9.67 23.28 4.42
CA GLY A 144 -9.65 24.56 5.15
C GLY A 144 -9.58 24.49 6.68
N LYS A 145 -9.55 23.30 7.30
CA LYS A 145 -9.51 23.17 8.76
C LYS A 145 -8.09 23.45 9.30
N PRO A 146 -7.85 24.52 10.08
CA PRO A 146 -6.49 24.94 10.46
C PRO A 146 -5.80 24.03 11.48
N ASN A 147 -6.50 23.01 12.00
CA ASN A 147 -6.05 22.14 13.09
C ASN A 147 -6.02 20.64 12.72
N VAL A 148 -5.62 20.31 11.48
CA VAL A 148 -5.15 18.94 11.18
C VAL A 148 -3.79 18.76 11.88
N LYS A 149 -3.83 18.29 13.14
CA LYS A 149 -2.63 18.14 13.98
C LYS A 149 -1.64 17.17 13.32
N ARG A 150 -0.47 17.70 12.96
CA ARG A 150 0.69 16.92 12.51
C ARG A 150 1.25 16.14 13.72
N TYR A 151 1.21 14.81 13.64
CA TYR A 151 1.72 13.82 14.61
C TYR A 151 2.32 12.62 13.84
#